data_AF-A0A2W4IEQ6-F1
#
_entry.id   AF-A0A2W4IEQ6-F1
#
_cell.length_a   1.000
_cell.length_b   1.000
_cell.length_c   1.000
_cell.angle_alpha   90.00
_cell.angle_beta   90.00
_cell.angle_gamma   90.00
#
_symmetry.space_group_name_H-M   'P 1'
#
loop_
_entity.id
_entity.type
_entity.pdbx_description
1 polymer ?
#
loop_
_entity_poly.entity_id
_entity_poly.type
_entity_poly.pdbx_seq_one_letter_code
_entity_poly.pdbx_strand_id
1 'polypeptide(L)'
;MNPRLRPAHSCAGRASALSCAGIPVLLFVLCSLLLCTTVTATATPAVCRPQQAQRSPDRLLQSPTDNYVAGMEFMESWQSKRMPLKIYFQPSNDVPGFDPRYLDEFKAACDEWAKATENRVSFQTVEEQKDSDIEVSWTTELAPDLVHSAAIGATWPKTIPGEGIDHARIALLTFFEKRHLSLKAMRWAAMHELGHALGLGHSVRKADVMYKTVLISNTKPGDMSEVVPENPNVSLTARDGTTMNVVYAAKKIIDGVRAKGLDVRNTCHELCRASANCITNGDSGSAIIVLNEILRLDSSYSPASDNLIAAYYNCGAALYNKQNYEEARKVLERAMTLGQKVGDKNALTAIVGVYRNCQQRH
;
A
#
# COMPACT_ATOMS: atom_id res chain seq x y z
N MET A 1 -39.74 35.77 40.89
CA MET A 1 -41.10 36.36 40.84
C MET A 1 -41.60 36.28 39.40
N ASN A 2 -42.92 36.15 39.20
CA ASN A 2 -43.56 35.88 37.90
C ASN A 2 -44.82 36.78 37.79
N PRO A 3 -45.05 37.44 36.65
CA PRO A 3 -46.37 37.33 36.01
C PRO A 3 -46.24 37.16 34.47
N ARG A 4 -46.91 36.21 33.80
CA ARG A 4 -48.37 36.01 33.58
C ARG A 4 -49.08 37.15 32.80
N LEU A 5 -49.31 37.00 31.49
CA LEU A 5 -50.61 36.63 30.87
C LEU A 5 -50.65 36.78 29.32
N ARG A 6 -51.54 36.01 28.65
CA ARG A 6 -51.96 36.12 27.23
C ARG A 6 -53.36 36.80 27.14
N PRO A 7 -53.79 37.37 26.00
CA PRO A 7 -54.59 36.65 24.95
C PRO A 7 -54.13 37.02 23.50
N ALA A 8 -54.81 36.74 22.36
CA ALA A 8 -55.54 35.57 21.81
C ALA A 8 -55.88 35.81 20.30
N HIS A 9 -56.77 35.00 19.68
CA HIS A 9 -57.36 35.10 18.31
C HIS A 9 -56.47 34.82 17.08
N SER A 10 -56.96 34.38 15.91
CA SER A 10 -57.87 33.28 15.49
C SER A 10 -58.43 33.56 14.07
N CYS A 11 -58.24 32.67 13.09
CA CYS A 11 -59.09 32.35 11.92
C CYS A 11 -58.24 31.52 10.91
N ALA A 12 -58.65 30.30 10.53
CA ALA A 12 -59.55 29.97 9.40
C ALA A 12 -58.97 30.37 8.02
N GLY A 13 -58.83 29.52 7.00
CA GLY A 13 -59.14 28.09 6.84
C GLY A 13 -59.93 27.82 5.55
N ARG A 14 -59.57 26.80 4.75
CA ARG A 14 -60.46 26.01 3.87
C ARG A 14 -59.68 24.95 3.07
N ALA A 15 -60.26 23.76 2.99
CA ALA A 15 -59.95 22.76 1.97
C ALA A 15 -61.04 22.79 0.88
N SER A 16 -60.70 22.30 -0.31
CA SER A 16 -61.67 21.92 -1.36
C SER A 16 -61.10 20.75 -2.16
N ALA A 17 -61.95 19.83 -2.61
CA ALA A 17 -61.58 18.61 -3.33
C ALA A 17 -62.59 18.31 -4.46
N LEU A 18 -62.26 17.33 -5.32
CA LEU A 18 -63.10 16.74 -6.39
C LEU A 18 -63.31 17.69 -7.61
N SER A 19 -63.59 17.24 -8.84
CA SER A 19 -64.08 15.93 -9.31
C SER A 19 -63.63 15.58 -10.75
N CYS A 20 -63.87 14.32 -11.15
CA CYS A 20 -63.64 13.61 -12.42
C CYS A 20 -64.17 14.28 -13.71
N ALA A 21 -63.63 13.90 -14.88
CA ALA A 21 -64.27 12.94 -15.83
C ALA A 21 -63.66 12.92 -17.26
N GLY A 22 -63.78 11.78 -17.98
CA GLY A 22 -64.04 11.79 -19.44
C GLY A 22 -62.91 11.38 -20.43
N ILE A 23 -63.02 10.17 -20.98
CA ILE A 23 -62.29 9.57 -22.14
C ILE A 23 -63.30 9.53 -23.32
N PRO A 24 -62.98 9.78 -24.63
CA PRO A 24 -62.44 8.71 -25.53
C PRO A 24 -61.69 9.06 -26.86
N VAL A 25 -60.72 8.16 -27.18
CA VAL A 25 -60.46 7.43 -28.46
C VAL A 25 -60.32 8.16 -29.83
N LEU A 26 -59.14 7.98 -30.48
CA LEU A 26 -58.91 7.37 -31.82
C LEU A 26 -57.38 7.22 -32.03
N LEU A 27 -56.75 6.05 -32.23
CA LEU A 27 -56.76 5.09 -33.36
C LEU A 27 -55.97 5.56 -34.61
N PHE A 28 -54.76 5.03 -34.80
CA PHE A 28 -54.16 4.79 -36.14
C PHE A 28 -53.18 3.61 -36.11
N VAL A 29 -53.16 2.84 -37.20
CA VAL A 29 -52.42 1.58 -37.40
C VAL A 29 -51.51 1.72 -38.63
N LEU A 30 -50.33 1.09 -38.61
CA LEU A 30 -49.57 0.52 -39.75
C LEU A 30 -48.27 -0.09 -39.14
N CYS A 31 -48.13 -1.40 -38.97
CA CYS A 31 -47.94 -2.47 -39.96
C CYS A 31 -46.57 -2.44 -40.68
N SER A 32 -45.70 -3.39 -40.33
CA SER A 32 -44.60 -3.91 -41.17
C SER A 32 -44.13 -5.25 -40.60
N LEU A 33 -44.25 -6.32 -41.38
CA LEU A 33 -43.71 -7.65 -41.03
C LEU A 33 -42.21 -7.72 -41.35
N LEU A 34 -41.45 -8.50 -40.57
CA LEU A 34 -40.22 -9.13 -41.03
C LEU A 34 -40.05 -10.49 -40.33
N LEU A 35 -39.46 -11.45 -41.06
CA LEU A 35 -39.67 -12.88 -40.83
C LEU A 35 -38.96 -13.43 -39.59
N CYS A 36 -39.61 -14.40 -38.94
CA CYS A 36 -39.04 -15.22 -37.89
C CYS A 36 -38.42 -16.49 -38.49
N THR A 37 -37.11 -16.68 -38.35
CA THR A 37 -36.42 -17.95 -38.60
C THR A 37 -35.72 -18.40 -37.32
N THR A 38 -36.26 -19.43 -36.67
CA THR A 38 -35.74 -19.95 -35.40
C THR A 38 -34.50 -20.81 -35.61
N VAL A 39 -33.34 -20.34 -35.16
CA VAL A 39 -32.15 -21.18 -34.95
C VAL A 39 -32.12 -21.61 -33.48
N THR A 40 -32.36 -22.89 -33.21
CA THR A 40 -32.27 -23.47 -31.86
C THR A 40 -30.81 -23.72 -31.48
N ALA A 41 -30.15 -22.72 -30.90
CA ALA A 41 -28.84 -22.89 -30.29
C ALA A 41 -28.98 -23.48 -28.88
N THR A 42 -28.45 -24.69 -28.67
CA THR A 42 -28.38 -25.32 -27.34
C THR A 42 -27.31 -24.64 -26.50
N ALA A 43 -27.72 -23.74 -25.61
CA ALA A 43 -26.80 -23.09 -24.67
C ALA A 43 -26.30 -24.09 -23.62
N THR A 44 -24.99 -24.37 -23.62
CA THR A 44 -24.32 -25.03 -22.50
C THR A 44 -24.26 -24.07 -21.30
N PRO A 45 -24.33 -24.55 -20.05
CA PRO A 45 -24.23 -23.69 -18.89
C PRO A 45 -22.80 -23.16 -18.79
N ALA A 46 -22.63 -21.85 -19.00
CA ALA A 46 -21.35 -21.18 -18.85
C ALA A 46 -20.90 -21.27 -17.38
N VAL A 47 -19.78 -21.97 -17.13
CA VAL A 47 -19.13 -22.00 -15.82
C VAL A 47 -18.74 -20.57 -15.46
N CYS A 48 -19.42 -20.00 -14.45
CA CYS A 48 -19.19 -18.63 -14.02
C CYS A 48 -17.83 -18.51 -13.34
N ARG A 49 -16.81 -18.19 -14.14
CA ARG A 49 -15.45 -17.89 -13.68
C ARG A 49 -15.51 -16.55 -12.93
N PRO A 50 -15.10 -16.46 -11.65
CA PRO A 50 -15.17 -15.21 -10.92
C PRO A 50 -14.24 -14.20 -11.59
N GLN A 51 -14.81 -13.17 -12.23
CA GLN A 51 -14.05 -12.02 -12.66
C GLN A 51 -13.42 -11.37 -11.43
N GLN A 52 -12.10 -11.20 -11.44
CA GLN A 52 -11.43 -10.29 -10.51
C GLN A 52 -11.93 -8.87 -10.85
N ALA A 53 -12.95 -8.42 -10.12
CA ALA A 53 -13.46 -7.07 -10.27
C ALA A 53 -12.33 -6.07 -9.98
N GLN A 54 -11.87 -5.36 -11.02
CA GLN A 54 -10.93 -4.25 -10.87
C GLN A 54 -11.57 -3.23 -9.92
N ARG A 55 -11.04 -3.15 -8.70
CA ARG A 55 -11.47 -2.16 -7.71
C ARG A 55 -10.92 -0.82 -8.15
N SER A 56 -11.73 0.24 -8.08
CA SER A 56 -11.26 1.60 -8.40
C SER A 56 -10.09 2.00 -7.48
N PRO A 57 -9.11 2.79 -7.96
CA PRO A 57 -7.97 3.24 -7.16
C PRO A 57 -8.38 3.86 -5.82
N ASP A 58 -9.43 4.69 -5.81
CA ASP A 58 -9.97 5.31 -4.58
C ASP A 58 -10.42 4.26 -3.54
N ARG A 59 -11.01 3.14 -3.96
CA ARG A 59 -11.46 2.07 -3.05
C ARG A 59 -10.27 1.26 -2.49
N LEU A 60 -9.13 1.23 -3.17
CA LEU A 60 -7.92 0.56 -2.68
C LEU A 60 -7.24 1.38 -1.57
N LEU A 61 -7.25 2.71 -1.67
CA LEU A 61 -6.78 3.62 -0.61
C LEU A 61 -7.63 3.52 0.67
N GLN A 62 -8.94 3.39 0.52
CA GLN A 62 -9.91 3.36 1.64
C GLN A 62 -9.91 2.07 2.49
N SER A 63 -9.02 1.11 2.22
CA SER A 63 -8.99 -0.17 2.94
C SER A 63 -7.83 -0.25 3.94
N PRO A 64 -8.07 -0.17 5.27
CA PRO A 64 -7.02 -0.20 6.30
C PRO A 64 -6.35 -1.57 6.49
N THR A 65 -6.63 -2.53 5.59
CA THR A 65 -6.28 -3.96 5.73
C THR A 65 -5.79 -4.60 4.42
N ASP A 66 -6.08 -3.97 3.27
CA ASP A 66 -5.63 -4.43 1.94
C ASP A 66 -4.31 -3.74 1.52
N ASN A 67 -3.62 -3.09 2.46
CA ASN A 67 -2.21 -2.67 2.43
C ASN A 67 -1.50 -3.14 3.72
N TYR A 68 -0.18 -2.97 3.83
CA TYR A 68 0.60 -3.24 5.05
C TYR A 68 1.28 -2.01 5.69
N VAL A 69 0.89 -0.78 5.31
CA VAL A 69 1.45 0.49 5.84
C VAL A 69 1.58 0.48 7.37
N ALA A 70 0.51 0.11 8.07
CA ALA A 70 0.48 0.13 9.53
C ALA A 70 1.54 -0.78 10.19
N GLY A 71 2.04 -1.79 9.47
CA GLY A 71 3.08 -2.72 9.91
C GLY A 71 4.50 -2.43 9.38
N MET A 72 4.68 -1.50 8.43
CA MET A 72 6.00 -1.24 7.81
C MET A 72 6.98 -0.58 8.78
N GLU A 73 8.22 -1.06 8.82
CA GLU A 73 9.28 -0.57 9.72
C GLU A 73 9.94 0.74 9.24
N PHE A 74 9.94 0.95 7.92
CA PHE A 74 10.50 2.12 7.25
C PHE A 74 9.55 2.60 6.16
N MET A 75 9.42 3.92 5.99
CA MET A 75 8.44 4.55 5.10
C MET A 75 8.98 5.89 4.60
N GLU A 76 9.60 5.88 3.43
CA GLU A 76 10.00 7.07 2.68
C GLU A 76 9.50 6.93 1.24
N SER A 77 9.68 7.95 0.39
CA SER A 77 9.27 7.86 -1.01
C SER A 77 9.99 8.85 -1.90
N TRP A 78 10.07 8.51 -3.19
CA TRP A 78 10.59 9.39 -4.22
C TRP A 78 9.66 10.57 -4.47
N GLN A 79 10.24 11.71 -4.85
CA GLN A 79 9.49 12.85 -5.34
C GLN A 79 8.97 12.57 -6.76
N SER A 80 7.75 12.97 -7.09
CA SER A 80 7.19 12.71 -8.44
C SER A 80 8.02 13.33 -9.58
N LYS A 81 8.79 14.41 -9.32
CA LYS A 81 9.71 15.03 -10.30
C LYS A 81 10.94 14.16 -10.65
N ARG A 82 11.16 13.04 -9.94
CA ARG A 82 12.25 12.07 -10.20
C ARG A 82 11.87 11.01 -11.25
N MET A 83 10.61 10.94 -11.67
CA MET A 83 10.14 9.91 -12.60
C MET A 83 10.45 10.29 -14.07
N PRO A 84 10.92 9.34 -14.90
CA PRO A 84 11.27 7.96 -14.57
C PRO A 84 12.57 7.86 -13.78
N LEU A 85 12.61 6.98 -12.77
CA LEU A 85 13.81 6.71 -11.97
C LEU A 85 14.89 6.09 -12.84
N LYS A 86 16.08 6.69 -12.81
CA LYS A 86 17.21 6.24 -13.64
C LYS A 86 17.97 5.12 -12.94
N ILE A 87 18.07 3.96 -13.59
CA ILE A 87 18.75 2.78 -13.07
C ILE A 87 20.09 2.58 -13.79
N TYR A 88 21.18 2.56 -13.03
CA TYR A 88 22.48 2.09 -13.51
C TYR A 88 22.73 0.66 -13.05
N PHE A 89 23.15 -0.20 -13.97
CA PHE A 89 23.56 -1.57 -13.68
C PHE A 89 25.09 -1.66 -13.71
N GLN A 90 25.70 -1.98 -12.57
CA GLN A 90 27.14 -2.12 -12.47
C GLN A 90 27.63 -3.31 -13.33
N PRO A 91 28.69 -3.13 -14.15
CA PRO A 91 29.30 -4.23 -14.91
C PRO A 91 29.64 -5.42 -14.00
N SER A 92 29.07 -6.58 -14.31
CA SER A 92 29.09 -7.76 -13.42
C SER A 92 29.62 -9.04 -14.08
N ASN A 93 30.17 -8.95 -15.30
CA ASN A 93 30.67 -10.12 -16.05
C ASN A 93 31.80 -10.88 -15.32
N ASP A 94 32.59 -10.17 -14.50
CA ASP A 94 33.68 -10.75 -13.70
C ASP A 94 33.25 -11.18 -12.29
N VAL A 95 31.96 -11.01 -11.93
CA VAL A 95 31.43 -11.41 -10.62
C VAL A 95 31.17 -12.92 -10.62
N PRO A 96 31.79 -13.71 -9.72
CA PRO A 96 31.59 -15.15 -9.70
C PRO A 96 30.12 -15.53 -9.55
N GLY A 97 29.65 -16.46 -10.37
CA GLY A 97 28.26 -16.94 -10.37
C GLY A 97 27.22 -15.97 -10.90
N PHE A 98 27.62 -14.82 -11.45
CA PHE A 98 26.72 -13.93 -12.18
C PHE A 98 26.21 -14.62 -13.46
N ASP A 99 24.90 -14.57 -13.68
CA ASP A 99 24.24 -14.95 -14.91
C ASP A 99 23.74 -13.67 -15.60
N PRO A 100 24.08 -13.39 -16.87
CA PRO A 100 23.58 -12.22 -17.59
C PRO A 100 22.06 -12.07 -17.56
N ARG A 101 21.31 -13.17 -17.47
CA ARG A 101 19.84 -13.18 -17.38
C ARG A 101 19.31 -12.58 -16.06
N TYR A 102 20.15 -12.46 -15.02
CA TYR A 102 19.78 -11.74 -13.80
C TYR A 102 19.42 -10.27 -14.08
N LEU A 103 20.04 -9.65 -15.09
CA LEU A 103 19.70 -8.31 -15.55
C LEU A 103 18.27 -8.25 -16.11
N ASP A 104 17.86 -9.28 -16.85
CA ASP A 104 16.52 -9.36 -17.44
C ASP A 104 15.46 -9.64 -16.37
N GLU A 105 15.77 -10.45 -15.35
CA GLU A 105 14.89 -10.63 -14.18
C GLU A 105 14.72 -9.32 -13.37
N PHE A 106 15.77 -8.50 -13.25
CA PHE A 106 15.66 -7.18 -12.62
C PHE A 106 14.80 -6.21 -13.44
N LYS A 107 14.98 -6.18 -14.77
CA LYS A 107 14.14 -5.37 -15.67
C LYS A 107 12.67 -5.82 -15.60
N ALA A 108 12.41 -7.13 -15.54
CA ALA A 108 11.06 -7.65 -15.35
C ALA A 108 10.45 -7.27 -13.98
N ALA A 109 11.25 -7.15 -12.93
CA ALA A 109 10.81 -6.61 -11.64
C ALA A 109 10.44 -5.11 -11.74
N CYS A 110 11.18 -4.33 -12.52
CA CYS A 110 10.84 -2.93 -12.83
C CYS A 110 9.49 -2.83 -13.55
N ASP A 111 9.28 -3.65 -14.58
CA ASP A 111 8.03 -3.68 -15.34
C ASP A 111 6.82 -4.07 -14.47
N GLU A 112 6.99 -5.04 -13.55
CA GLU A 112 5.91 -5.41 -12.62
C GLU A 112 5.58 -4.29 -11.63
N TRP A 113 6.57 -3.61 -11.03
CA TRP A 113 6.32 -2.48 -10.14
C TRP A 113 5.71 -1.28 -10.87
N ALA A 114 6.15 -0.97 -12.09
CA ALA A 114 5.56 0.08 -12.92
C ALA A 114 4.09 -0.26 -13.24
N LYS A 115 3.81 -1.48 -13.68
CA LYS A 115 2.45 -1.96 -13.97
C LYS A 115 1.55 -1.94 -12.73
N ALA A 116 2.03 -2.40 -11.58
CA ALA A 116 1.28 -2.45 -10.32
C ALA A 116 0.95 -1.05 -9.75
N THR A 117 1.67 -0.02 -10.18
CA THR A 117 1.46 1.39 -9.79
C THR A 117 0.82 2.24 -10.88
N GLU A 118 0.34 1.62 -11.98
CA GLU A 118 -0.24 2.31 -13.15
C GLU A 118 0.74 3.35 -13.75
N ASN A 119 2.04 3.00 -13.80
CA ASN A 119 3.18 3.84 -14.21
C ASN A 119 3.40 5.10 -13.36
N ARG A 120 2.81 5.21 -12.16
CA ARG A 120 3.14 6.29 -11.21
C ARG A 120 4.60 6.18 -10.73
N VAL A 121 5.10 4.95 -10.61
CA VAL A 121 6.52 4.65 -10.63
C VAL A 121 6.87 4.19 -12.05
N SER A 122 7.96 4.70 -12.61
CA SER A 122 8.49 4.29 -13.92
C SER A 122 10.02 4.35 -13.90
N PHE A 123 10.66 3.65 -14.84
CA PHE A 123 12.09 3.39 -14.81
C PHE A 123 12.73 3.63 -16.18
N GLN A 124 14.00 4.03 -16.18
CA GLN A 124 14.82 4.18 -17.38
C GLN A 124 16.25 3.70 -17.09
N THR A 125 16.84 2.86 -17.93
CA THR A 125 18.26 2.49 -17.79
C THR A 125 19.18 3.63 -18.25
N VAL A 126 20.29 3.83 -17.54
CA VAL A 126 21.38 4.75 -17.92
C VAL A 126 22.73 4.02 -17.91
N GLU A 127 23.63 4.44 -18.80
CA GLU A 127 24.97 3.84 -18.96
C GLU A 127 25.98 4.31 -17.92
N GLU A 128 25.72 5.44 -17.24
CA GLU A 128 26.68 6.14 -16.39
C GLU A 128 26.15 6.25 -14.95
N GLN A 129 26.92 5.74 -13.98
CA GLN A 129 26.53 5.70 -12.56
C GLN A 129 26.09 7.07 -12.01
N LYS A 130 26.83 8.13 -12.37
CA LYS A 130 26.58 9.52 -11.91
C LYS A 130 25.19 10.06 -12.30
N ASP A 131 24.58 9.50 -13.32
CA ASP A 131 23.29 9.94 -13.87
C ASP A 131 22.12 9.14 -13.28
N SER A 132 22.38 8.19 -12.36
CA SER A 132 21.38 7.29 -11.79
C SER A 132 20.75 7.78 -10.48
N ASP A 133 19.46 7.48 -10.33
CA ASP A 133 18.75 7.55 -9.05
C ASP A 133 18.92 6.22 -8.28
N ILE A 134 18.99 5.08 -8.98
CA ILE A 134 19.18 3.74 -8.41
C ILE A 134 20.42 3.06 -9.02
N GLU A 135 21.33 2.59 -8.17
CA GLU A 135 22.43 1.71 -8.54
C GLU A 135 22.07 0.25 -8.22
N VAL A 136 22.33 -0.67 -9.16
CA VAL A 136 22.15 -2.11 -8.97
C VAL A 136 23.46 -2.83 -9.25
N SER A 137 23.91 -3.66 -8.32
CA SER A 137 25.10 -4.51 -8.47
C SER A 137 24.84 -5.96 -8.05
N TRP A 138 25.63 -6.86 -8.63
CA TRP A 138 25.69 -8.26 -8.23
C TRP A 138 27.00 -8.54 -7.50
N THR A 139 26.96 -9.40 -6.49
CA THR A 139 28.10 -9.67 -5.61
C THR A 139 28.05 -11.08 -5.04
N THR A 140 29.20 -11.62 -4.64
CA THR A 140 29.31 -12.88 -3.89
C THR A 140 29.11 -12.69 -2.38
N GLU A 141 29.16 -11.45 -1.89
CA GLU A 141 29.07 -11.10 -0.48
C GLU A 141 28.33 -9.77 -0.27
N LEU A 142 27.53 -9.70 0.79
CA LEU A 142 26.91 -8.45 1.27
C LEU A 142 27.74 -7.90 2.44
N ALA A 143 27.78 -6.57 2.60
CA ALA A 143 28.56 -5.93 3.65
C ALA A 143 28.11 -6.44 5.05
N PRO A 144 28.99 -7.13 5.81
CA PRO A 144 28.57 -7.95 6.96
C PRO A 144 27.99 -7.15 8.13
N ASP A 145 28.39 -5.88 8.27
CA ASP A 145 27.93 -5.00 9.36
C ASP A 145 26.53 -4.40 9.12
N LEU A 146 25.95 -4.59 7.93
CA LEU A 146 24.76 -3.88 7.47
C LEU A 146 23.57 -4.80 7.11
N VAL A 147 23.76 -6.13 7.13
CA VAL A 147 22.78 -7.07 6.58
C VAL A 147 22.65 -8.30 7.47
N HIS A 148 21.42 -8.81 7.61
CA HIS A 148 21.17 -10.07 8.32
C HIS A 148 21.83 -11.23 7.55
N SER A 149 22.52 -12.13 8.25
CA SER A 149 23.30 -13.24 7.67
C SER A 149 22.56 -14.23 6.74
N ALA A 150 21.23 -14.11 6.61
CA ALA A 150 20.37 -14.94 5.79
C ALA A 150 19.76 -14.20 4.57
N ALA A 151 20.15 -12.94 4.33
CA ALA A 151 19.64 -12.17 3.19
C ALA A 151 20.31 -12.56 1.88
N ILE A 152 19.54 -12.52 0.79
CA ILE A 152 20.03 -12.75 -0.58
C ILE A 152 20.15 -11.48 -1.43
N GLY A 153 19.81 -10.34 -0.82
CA GLY A 153 19.96 -9.00 -1.36
C GLY A 153 20.01 -8.00 -0.20
N ALA A 154 20.34 -6.74 -0.51
CA ALA A 154 20.21 -5.63 0.42
C ALA A 154 20.05 -4.31 -0.33
N THR A 155 19.31 -3.40 0.29
CA THR A 155 19.02 -2.06 -0.25
C THR A 155 19.33 -0.97 0.76
N TRP A 156 20.03 0.07 0.30
CA TRP A 156 20.38 1.24 1.10
C TRP A 156 19.81 2.51 0.44
N PRO A 157 18.58 2.94 0.81
CA PRO A 157 18.03 4.21 0.38
C PRO A 157 18.70 5.37 1.14
N LYS A 158 19.18 6.37 0.41
CA LYS A 158 19.64 7.65 0.93
C LYS A 158 18.50 8.65 0.86
N THR A 159 18.22 9.32 1.96
CA THR A 159 17.12 10.27 2.07
C THR A 159 17.63 11.69 2.36
N ILE A 160 16.87 12.68 1.89
CA ILE A 160 17.05 14.09 2.24
C ILE A 160 15.90 14.50 3.16
N PRO A 161 16.16 15.04 4.37
CA PRO A 161 15.13 15.53 5.27
C PRO A 161 14.23 16.56 4.58
N GLY A 162 12.91 16.36 4.64
CA GLY A 162 11.94 17.23 3.99
C GLY A 162 11.73 16.98 2.49
N GLU A 163 12.47 16.05 1.86
CA GLU A 163 12.36 15.75 0.43
C GLU A 163 11.94 14.30 0.13
N GLY A 164 12.48 13.33 0.88
CA GLY A 164 12.22 11.90 0.71
C GLY A 164 13.47 11.14 0.23
N ILE A 165 13.28 10.09 -0.58
CA ILE A 165 14.39 9.33 -1.18
C ILE A 165 15.03 10.17 -2.30
N ASP A 166 16.36 10.22 -2.30
CA ASP A 166 17.20 10.99 -3.23
C ASP A 166 18.08 10.09 -4.12
N HIS A 167 18.51 8.95 -3.57
CA HIS A 167 19.31 7.93 -4.25
C HIS A 167 19.12 6.58 -3.55
N ALA A 168 19.26 5.45 -4.24
CA ALA A 168 19.25 4.12 -3.61
C ALA A 168 20.28 3.18 -4.23
N ARG A 169 20.90 2.33 -3.41
CA ARG A 169 21.84 1.30 -3.86
C ARG A 169 21.29 -0.07 -3.52
N ILE A 170 21.28 -0.98 -4.49
CA ILE A 170 20.83 -2.38 -4.37
C ILE A 170 22.02 -3.29 -4.67
N ALA A 171 22.28 -4.26 -3.78
CA ALA A 171 23.21 -5.34 -4.03
C ALA A 171 22.48 -6.69 -3.97
N LEU A 172 22.72 -7.57 -4.95
CA LEU A 172 22.08 -8.88 -5.07
C LEU A 172 23.13 -9.99 -5.04
N LEU A 173 22.90 -11.04 -4.24
CA LEU A 173 23.83 -12.17 -4.17
C LEU A 173 23.77 -13.04 -5.42
N THR A 174 24.93 -13.46 -5.93
CA THR A 174 25.05 -14.52 -6.95
C THR A 174 25.10 -15.92 -6.33
N PHE A 175 25.54 -16.01 -5.06
CA PHE A 175 25.58 -17.23 -4.27
C PHE A 175 24.97 -17.02 -2.88
N PHE A 176 24.30 -18.05 -2.35
CA PHE A 176 23.93 -18.13 -0.94
C PHE A 176 24.27 -19.53 -0.42
N GLU A 177 24.98 -19.61 0.71
CA GLU A 177 25.49 -20.87 1.29
C GLU A 177 26.25 -21.76 0.28
N LYS A 178 27.07 -21.15 -0.59
CA LYS A 178 27.82 -21.81 -1.68
C LYS A 178 26.96 -22.42 -2.81
N ARG A 179 25.64 -22.16 -2.83
CA ARG A 179 24.73 -22.52 -3.92
C ARG A 179 24.50 -21.30 -4.81
N HIS A 180 24.44 -21.46 -6.13
CA HIS A 180 24.08 -20.38 -7.05
C HIS A 180 22.64 -19.92 -6.81
N LEU A 181 22.28 -18.67 -7.10
CA LEU A 181 20.87 -18.30 -7.15
C LEU A 181 20.23 -18.76 -8.48
N SER A 182 19.09 -19.45 -8.40
CA SER A 182 18.26 -19.65 -9.60
C SER A 182 17.71 -18.33 -10.11
N LEU A 183 17.35 -18.24 -11.39
CA LEU A 183 16.66 -17.06 -11.95
C LEU A 183 15.41 -16.66 -11.15
N LYS A 184 14.69 -17.65 -10.59
CA LYS A 184 13.50 -17.42 -9.75
C LYS A 184 13.84 -16.80 -8.39
N ALA A 185 14.94 -17.22 -7.77
CA ALA A 185 15.44 -16.59 -6.55
C ALA A 185 15.93 -15.16 -6.83
N MET A 186 16.64 -14.95 -7.94
CA MET A 186 17.07 -13.62 -8.38
C MET A 186 15.88 -12.69 -8.66
N ARG A 187 14.85 -13.15 -9.38
CA ARG A 187 13.62 -12.38 -9.64
C ARG A 187 12.95 -11.95 -8.33
N TRP A 188 12.85 -12.85 -7.36
CA TRP A 188 12.32 -12.51 -6.03
C TRP A 188 13.17 -11.43 -5.35
N ALA A 189 14.49 -11.61 -5.31
CA ALA A 189 15.40 -10.67 -4.67
C ALA A 189 15.33 -9.29 -5.34
N ALA A 190 15.38 -9.23 -6.67
CA ALA A 190 15.22 -8.01 -7.45
C ALA A 190 13.89 -7.30 -7.15
N MET A 191 12.76 -8.02 -7.07
CA MET A 191 11.46 -7.43 -6.74
C MET A 191 11.40 -6.90 -5.30
N HIS A 192 11.97 -7.63 -4.33
CA HIS A 192 11.99 -7.27 -2.91
C HIS A 192 12.86 -6.04 -2.65
N GLU A 193 14.11 -6.09 -3.12
CA GLU A 193 15.07 -4.99 -2.97
C GLU A 193 14.63 -3.74 -3.75
N LEU A 194 14.06 -3.89 -4.95
CA LEU A 194 13.45 -2.76 -5.65
C LEU A 194 12.26 -2.18 -4.87
N GLY A 195 11.44 -3.01 -4.21
CA GLY A 195 10.38 -2.54 -3.31
C GLY A 195 10.92 -1.69 -2.15
N HIS A 196 12.05 -2.08 -1.55
CA HIS A 196 12.76 -1.26 -0.56
C HIS A 196 13.28 0.05 -1.16
N ALA A 197 13.88 0.02 -2.36
CA ALA A 197 14.36 1.22 -3.04
C ALA A 197 13.22 2.18 -3.40
N LEU A 198 12.01 1.67 -3.64
CA LEU A 198 10.79 2.47 -3.85
C LEU A 198 10.17 3.01 -2.55
N GLY A 199 10.67 2.59 -1.38
CA GLY A 199 10.28 3.11 -0.07
C GLY A 199 9.37 2.21 0.77
N LEU A 200 9.17 0.94 0.37
CA LEU A 200 8.41 -0.03 1.16
C LEU A 200 9.26 -0.66 2.27
N GLY A 201 8.69 -0.79 3.46
CA GLY A 201 9.19 -1.69 4.49
C GLY A 201 8.61 -3.11 4.34
N HIS A 202 9.03 -4.01 5.22
CA HIS A 202 8.58 -5.40 5.19
C HIS A 202 7.06 -5.57 5.40
N SER A 203 6.46 -6.51 4.67
CA SER A 203 5.17 -7.11 5.02
C SER A 203 5.35 -8.25 6.03
N VAL A 204 4.30 -8.51 6.79
CA VAL A 204 4.21 -9.65 7.72
C VAL A 204 3.58 -10.90 7.10
N ARG A 205 2.99 -10.82 5.90
CA ARG A 205 2.34 -11.97 5.25
C ARG A 205 3.28 -12.64 4.24
N LYS A 206 3.50 -13.95 4.41
CA LYS A 206 4.36 -14.80 3.56
C LYS A 206 4.06 -14.79 2.05
N ALA A 207 2.88 -14.32 1.64
CA ALA A 207 2.47 -14.27 0.24
C ALA A 207 2.84 -12.94 -0.45
N ASP A 208 3.08 -11.87 0.31
CA ASP A 208 3.46 -10.56 -0.22
C ASP A 208 4.95 -10.59 -0.61
N VAL A 209 5.33 -9.92 -1.71
CA VAL A 209 6.74 -9.87 -2.15
C VAL A 209 7.62 -9.23 -1.08
N MET A 210 7.11 -8.22 -0.37
CA MET A 210 7.85 -7.55 0.72
C MET A 210 7.94 -8.39 2.01
N TYR A 211 7.60 -9.67 2.02
CA TYR A 211 7.85 -10.53 3.18
C TYR A 211 9.35 -10.77 3.37
N LYS A 212 9.87 -10.46 4.56
CA LYS A 212 11.32 -10.43 4.89
C LYS A 212 12.13 -11.74 4.78
N THR A 213 11.58 -12.81 4.22
CA THR A 213 12.22 -14.12 4.20
C THR A 213 11.80 -14.90 2.97
N VAL A 214 12.77 -15.17 2.10
CA VAL A 214 12.63 -16.21 1.09
C VAL A 214 12.56 -17.55 1.78
N LEU A 215 11.44 -18.24 1.63
CA LEU A 215 11.40 -19.67 1.93
C LEU A 215 12.13 -20.37 0.79
N ILE A 216 13.28 -20.99 1.09
CA ILE A 216 14.11 -21.71 0.12
C ILE A 216 13.78 -23.20 0.24
N SER A 217 13.51 -23.87 -0.88
CA SER A 217 13.21 -25.30 -0.85
C SER A 217 14.41 -26.12 -0.34
N ASN A 218 14.23 -26.85 0.76
CA ASN A 218 15.22 -27.79 1.30
C ASN A 218 15.30 -29.08 0.46
N THR A 219 15.68 -28.96 -0.81
CA THR A 219 16.28 -30.06 -1.56
C THR A 219 17.59 -30.48 -0.87
N LYS A 220 17.84 -31.78 -0.78
CA LYS A 220 18.92 -32.34 0.06
C LYS A 220 20.29 -31.73 -0.31
N PRO A 221 21.22 -31.58 0.66
CA PRO A 221 22.61 -31.26 0.37
C PRO A 221 23.20 -32.33 -0.55
N GLY A 222 23.36 -31.98 -1.84
CA GLY A 222 23.79 -32.90 -2.90
C GLY A 222 22.87 -32.98 -4.13
N ASP A 223 21.63 -32.50 -4.06
CA ASP A 223 20.63 -32.67 -5.14
C ASP A 223 20.27 -31.38 -5.91
N MET A 224 20.74 -30.21 -5.46
CA MET A 224 20.59 -28.93 -6.17
C MET A 224 21.84 -28.07 -6.01
N SER A 225 22.41 -27.62 -7.13
CA SER A 225 23.45 -26.57 -7.19
C SER A 225 22.89 -25.16 -6.95
N GLU A 226 21.56 -25.02 -6.91
CA GLU A 226 20.85 -23.74 -6.91
C GLU A 226 19.96 -23.52 -5.69
N VAL A 227 19.78 -22.25 -5.35
CA VAL A 227 18.80 -21.70 -4.41
C VAL A 227 17.51 -21.43 -5.17
N VAL A 228 16.42 -22.08 -4.76
CA VAL A 228 15.10 -21.95 -5.39
C VAL A 228 14.06 -21.56 -4.36
N PRO A 229 13.19 -20.56 -4.62
CA PRO A 229 12.10 -20.20 -3.72
C PRO A 229 11.03 -21.29 -3.68
N GLU A 230 10.48 -21.59 -2.50
CA GLU A 230 9.38 -22.55 -2.31
C GLU A 230 8.14 -22.20 -3.14
N ASN A 231 7.88 -20.91 -3.34
CA ASN A 231 6.92 -20.43 -4.34
C ASN A 231 7.66 -20.03 -5.62
N PRO A 232 7.64 -20.86 -6.69
CA PRO A 232 8.32 -20.54 -7.95
C PRO A 232 7.58 -19.51 -8.81
N ASN A 233 6.35 -19.13 -8.45
CA ASN A 233 5.49 -18.21 -9.20
C ASN A 233 5.46 -16.83 -8.51
N VAL A 234 6.64 -16.25 -8.32
CA VAL A 234 6.80 -14.95 -7.68
C VAL A 234 6.23 -13.86 -8.59
N SER A 235 5.26 -13.11 -8.07
CA SER A 235 4.68 -11.92 -8.70
C SER A 235 4.13 -11.00 -7.61
N LEU A 236 4.01 -9.71 -7.90
CA LEU A 236 3.47 -8.74 -6.95
C LEU A 236 2.02 -9.08 -6.59
N THR A 237 1.70 -9.10 -5.31
CA THR A 237 0.29 -9.25 -4.89
C THR A 237 -0.48 -7.96 -5.15
N ALA A 238 -1.81 -8.05 -5.22
CA ALA A 238 -2.67 -6.87 -5.21
C ALA A 238 -2.45 -5.97 -3.97
N ARG A 239 -1.91 -6.55 -2.88
CA ARG A 239 -1.60 -5.86 -1.62
C ARG A 239 -0.28 -5.09 -1.69
N ASP A 240 0.72 -5.61 -2.38
CA ASP A 240 1.97 -4.90 -2.67
C ASP A 240 1.69 -3.63 -3.49
N GLY A 241 0.97 -3.76 -4.61
CA GLY A 241 0.53 -2.61 -5.42
C GLY A 241 -0.35 -1.63 -4.65
N THR A 242 -1.28 -2.12 -3.82
CA THR A 242 -2.14 -1.26 -2.98
C THR A 242 -1.32 -0.49 -1.93
N THR A 243 -0.34 -1.13 -1.29
CA THR A 243 0.56 -0.44 -0.34
C THR A 243 1.35 0.66 -1.05
N MET A 244 1.87 0.39 -2.24
CA MET A 244 2.60 1.41 -3.01
C MET A 244 1.69 2.57 -3.47
N ASN A 245 0.44 2.28 -3.84
CA ASN A 245 -0.57 3.31 -4.13
C ASN A 245 -0.83 4.23 -2.93
N VAL A 246 -0.98 3.67 -1.72
CA VAL A 246 -1.16 4.45 -0.48
C VAL A 246 0.06 5.32 -0.18
N VAL A 247 1.28 4.79 -0.33
CA VAL A 247 2.51 5.56 -0.07
C VAL A 247 2.63 6.79 -0.98
N TYR A 248 2.42 6.63 -2.28
CA TYR A 248 2.47 7.78 -3.20
C TYR A 248 1.27 8.72 -3.09
N ALA A 249 0.09 8.24 -2.66
CA ALA A 249 -1.05 9.10 -2.35
C ALA A 249 -0.74 10.02 -1.15
N ALA A 250 -0.17 9.47 -0.08
CA ALA A 250 0.29 10.24 1.07
C ALA A 250 1.42 11.22 0.71
N LYS A 251 2.39 10.80 -0.11
CA LYS A 251 3.47 11.70 -0.58
C LYS A 251 2.92 12.91 -1.33
N LYS A 252 1.90 12.72 -2.18
CA LYS A 252 1.22 13.82 -2.88
C LYS A 252 0.55 14.81 -1.91
N ILE A 253 0.00 14.34 -0.79
CA ILE A 253 -0.53 15.22 0.27
C ILE A 253 0.60 16.02 0.91
N ILE A 254 1.69 15.35 1.30
CA ILE A 254 2.85 15.99 1.96
C ILE A 254 3.48 17.06 1.06
N ASP A 255 3.79 16.71 -0.20
CA ASP A 255 4.41 17.63 -1.14
C ASP A 255 3.46 18.78 -1.50
N GLY A 256 2.15 18.54 -1.58
CA GLY A 256 1.13 19.56 -1.80
C GLY A 256 0.99 20.57 -0.64
N VAL A 257 1.29 20.17 0.60
CA VAL A 257 1.37 21.11 1.73
C VAL A 257 2.72 21.83 1.75
N ARG A 258 3.85 21.11 1.56
CA ARG A 258 5.19 21.71 1.50
C ARG A 258 5.32 22.78 0.41
N ALA A 259 4.69 22.58 -0.74
CA ALA A 259 4.66 23.54 -1.85
C ALA A 259 4.03 24.90 -1.49
N LYS A 260 3.31 25.01 -0.36
CA LYS A 260 2.76 26.27 0.15
C LYS A 260 3.81 27.16 0.85
N GLY A 261 5.02 26.65 1.12
CA GLY A 261 6.10 27.43 1.73
C GLY A 261 5.81 27.89 3.17
N LEU A 262 5.02 27.14 3.92
CA LEU A 262 4.62 27.47 5.29
C LEU A 262 5.75 27.20 6.29
N ASP A 263 5.73 27.88 7.44
CA ASP A 263 6.58 27.50 8.58
C ASP A 263 6.21 26.11 9.12
N VAL A 264 7.06 25.57 10.00
CA VAL A 264 6.90 24.21 10.56
C VAL A 264 5.55 24.04 11.27
N ARG A 265 5.12 25.01 12.10
CA ARG A 265 3.86 24.89 12.85
C ARG A 265 2.67 24.88 11.90
N ASN A 266 2.62 25.80 10.95
CA ASN A 266 1.54 25.86 9.97
C ASN A 266 1.53 24.66 9.01
N THR A 267 2.71 24.12 8.67
CA THR A 267 2.86 22.85 7.95
C THR A 267 2.27 21.69 8.75
N CYS A 268 2.61 21.55 10.04
CA CYS A 268 2.06 20.52 10.91
C CYS A 268 0.53 20.63 11.05
N HIS A 269 -0.02 21.84 11.14
CA HIS A 269 -1.47 22.08 11.19
C HIS A 269 -2.18 21.61 9.91
N GLU A 270 -1.66 21.99 8.73
CA GLU A 270 -2.23 21.61 7.44
C GLU A 270 -2.13 20.10 7.17
N LEU A 271 -0.98 19.49 7.48
CA LEU A 271 -0.81 18.03 7.40
C LEU A 271 -1.74 17.31 8.38
N CYS A 272 -1.92 17.82 9.60
CA CYS A 272 -2.84 17.24 10.59
C CYS A 272 -4.27 17.26 10.07
N ARG A 273 -4.74 18.40 9.53
CA ARG A 273 -6.05 18.51 8.86
C ARG A 273 -6.19 17.53 7.69
N ALA A 274 -5.15 17.37 6.87
CA ALA A 274 -5.17 16.42 5.76
C ALA A 274 -5.25 14.96 6.23
N SER A 275 -4.48 14.58 7.26
CA SER A 275 -4.51 13.25 7.85
C SER A 275 -5.86 12.91 8.49
N ALA A 276 -6.52 13.88 9.12
CA ALA A 276 -7.87 13.71 9.66
C ALA A 276 -8.88 13.38 8.54
N ASN A 277 -8.79 14.03 7.38
CA ASN A 277 -9.61 13.70 6.21
C ASN A 277 -9.35 12.28 5.70
N CYS A 278 -8.08 11.82 5.71
CA CYS A 278 -7.73 10.44 5.36
C CYS A 278 -8.41 9.45 6.33
N ILE A 279 -8.34 9.70 7.64
CA ILE A 279 -9.00 8.87 8.68
C ILE A 279 -10.52 8.83 8.46
N THR A 280 -11.18 9.98 8.24
CA THR A 280 -12.65 10.01 8.02
C THR A 280 -13.08 9.28 6.75
N ASN A 281 -12.19 9.17 5.76
CA ASN A 281 -12.43 8.44 4.51
C ASN A 281 -12.05 6.95 4.60
N GLY A 282 -11.55 6.47 5.74
CA GLY A 282 -11.09 5.09 5.92
C GLY A 282 -9.66 4.81 5.43
N ASP A 283 -8.99 5.79 4.81
CA ASP A 283 -7.59 5.73 4.40
C ASP A 283 -6.66 5.96 5.61
N SER A 284 -6.67 5.01 6.53
CA SER A 284 -5.78 5.00 7.68
C SER A 284 -4.31 4.85 7.27
N GLY A 285 -4.03 4.32 6.08
CA GLY A 285 -2.68 4.13 5.56
C GLY A 285 -2.01 5.46 5.22
N SER A 286 -2.66 6.31 4.40
CA SER A 286 -2.13 7.63 4.10
C SER A 286 -2.08 8.51 5.34
N ALA A 287 -3.07 8.38 6.25
CA ALA A 287 -3.05 9.07 7.53
C ALA A 287 -1.77 8.74 8.34
N ILE A 288 -1.43 7.45 8.50
CA ILE A 288 -0.23 7.01 9.22
C ILE A 288 1.04 7.65 8.65
N ILE A 289 1.17 7.74 7.32
CA ILE A 289 2.34 8.36 6.67
C ILE A 289 2.41 9.86 6.97
N VAL A 290 1.31 10.57 6.75
CA VAL A 290 1.22 12.03 6.98
C VAL A 290 1.45 12.37 8.46
N LEU A 291 1.01 11.53 9.38
CA LEU A 291 1.20 11.73 10.83
C LEU A 291 2.64 11.45 11.28
N ASN A 292 3.30 10.42 10.74
CA ASN A 292 4.73 10.21 10.97
C ASN A 292 5.57 11.36 10.38
N GLU A 293 5.17 11.93 9.25
CA GLU A 293 5.81 13.13 8.70
C GLU A 293 5.74 14.32 9.67
N ILE A 294 4.56 14.59 10.23
CA ILE A 294 4.41 15.66 11.24
C ILE A 294 5.35 15.41 12.44
N LEU A 295 5.41 14.18 12.96
CA LEU A 295 6.29 13.85 14.09
C LEU A 295 7.78 13.85 13.75
N ARG A 296 8.16 13.80 12.46
CA ARG A 296 9.53 14.02 11.99
C ARG A 296 9.88 15.52 11.95
N LEU A 297 8.92 16.38 11.60
CA LEU A 297 9.06 17.84 11.55
C LEU A 297 9.02 18.48 12.95
N ASP A 298 8.09 18.04 13.79
CA ASP A 298 7.92 18.44 15.18
C ASP A 298 7.49 17.23 16.02
N SER A 299 8.45 16.59 16.68
CA SER A 299 8.22 15.42 17.53
C SER A 299 7.41 15.70 18.80
N SER A 300 7.12 16.97 19.10
CA SER A 300 6.29 17.42 20.23
C SER A 300 4.84 17.75 19.84
N TYR A 301 4.49 17.64 18.55
CA TYR A 301 3.18 18.02 18.04
C TYR A 301 2.08 17.01 18.46
N SER A 302 1.51 17.21 19.66
CA SER A 302 0.53 16.31 20.29
C SER A 302 -0.59 15.80 19.36
N PRO A 303 -1.28 16.66 18.56
CA PRO A 303 -2.40 16.19 17.74
C PRO A 303 -2.02 15.13 16.71
N ALA A 304 -0.74 15.08 16.27
CA ALA A 304 -0.29 14.01 15.40
C ALA A 304 -0.08 12.68 16.13
N SER A 305 0.37 12.70 17.39
CA SER A 305 0.47 11.48 18.20
C SER A 305 -0.91 10.90 18.48
N ASP A 306 -1.87 11.74 18.88
CA ASP A 306 -3.24 11.32 19.22
C ASP A 306 -3.94 10.69 18.00
N ASN A 307 -3.86 11.35 16.85
CA ASN A 307 -4.41 10.84 15.58
C ASN A 307 -3.68 9.58 15.09
N LEU A 308 -2.37 9.43 15.35
CA LEU A 308 -1.60 8.26 14.92
C LEU A 308 -1.93 7.03 15.77
N ILE A 309 -2.16 7.21 17.07
CA ILE A 309 -2.70 6.15 17.95
C ILE A 309 -4.06 5.69 17.43
N ALA A 310 -4.96 6.62 17.09
CA ALA A 310 -6.28 6.31 16.54
C ALA A 310 -6.19 5.58 15.18
N ALA A 311 -5.31 6.02 14.28
CA ALA A 311 -5.11 5.38 12.97
C ALA A 311 -4.58 3.94 13.11
N TYR A 312 -3.57 3.70 13.96
CA TYR A 312 -3.11 2.34 14.25
C TYR A 312 -4.19 1.48 14.91
N TYR A 313 -4.95 2.01 15.89
CA TYR A 313 -6.06 1.30 16.51
C TYR A 313 -7.13 0.88 15.49
N ASN A 314 -7.52 1.79 14.59
CA ASN A 314 -8.49 1.50 13.53
C ASN A 314 -8.01 0.40 12.58
N CYS A 315 -6.74 0.43 12.16
CA CYS A 315 -6.12 -0.66 11.39
C CYS A 315 -6.14 -1.99 12.17
N GLY A 316 -5.70 -1.99 13.43
CA GLY A 316 -5.66 -3.17 14.29
C GLY A 316 -7.05 -3.79 14.52
N ALA A 317 -8.06 -2.97 14.78
CA ALA A 317 -9.45 -3.40 14.94
C ALA A 317 -10.03 -3.95 13.62
N ALA A 318 -9.73 -3.32 12.48
CA ALA A 318 -10.15 -3.83 11.17
C ALA A 318 -9.51 -5.18 10.81
N LEU A 319 -8.22 -5.36 11.16
CA LEU A 319 -7.51 -6.63 11.03
C LEU A 319 -8.11 -7.71 11.94
N TYR A 320 -8.41 -7.39 13.20
CA TYR A 320 -9.09 -8.27 14.15
C TYR A 320 -10.46 -8.71 13.65
N ASN A 321 -11.26 -7.79 13.10
CA ASN A 321 -12.58 -8.10 12.52
C ASN A 321 -12.48 -8.98 11.27
N LYS A 322 -11.37 -8.89 10.51
CA LYS A 322 -11.02 -9.83 9.42
C LYS A 322 -10.37 -11.14 9.91
N GLN A 323 -10.34 -11.39 11.23
CA GLN A 323 -9.71 -12.55 11.88
C GLN A 323 -8.20 -12.70 11.63
N ASN A 324 -7.53 -11.63 11.21
CA ASN A 324 -6.10 -11.61 10.98
C ASN A 324 -5.38 -11.19 12.28
N TYR A 325 -5.43 -12.07 13.28
CA TYR A 325 -5.01 -11.78 14.65
C TYR A 325 -3.50 -11.51 14.78
N GLU A 326 -2.65 -12.16 13.99
CA GLU A 326 -1.18 -11.94 14.05
C GLU A 326 -0.81 -10.53 13.59
N GLU A 327 -1.39 -10.07 12.48
CA GLU A 327 -1.13 -8.73 11.94
C GLU A 327 -1.81 -7.65 12.78
N ALA A 328 -3.04 -7.91 13.26
CA ALA A 328 -3.73 -7.05 14.23
C ALA A 328 -2.86 -6.81 15.46
N ARG A 329 -2.25 -7.88 16.01
CA ARG A 329 -1.39 -7.82 17.19
C ARG A 329 -0.21 -6.87 17.00
N LYS A 330 0.54 -7.00 15.89
CA LYS A 330 1.71 -6.15 15.56
C LYS A 330 1.33 -4.67 15.37
N VAL A 331 0.18 -4.40 14.77
CA VAL A 331 -0.31 -3.01 14.59
C VAL A 331 -0.80 -2.41 15.92
N LEU A 332 -1.45 -3.20 16.77
CA LEU A 332 -1.88 -2.76 18.10
C LEU A 332 -0.69 -2.55 19.05
N GLU A 333 0.39 -3.33 18.94
CA GLU A 333 1.64 -3.10 19.68
C GLU A 333 2.20 -1.70 19.41
N ARG A 334 2.22 -1.26 18.14
CA ARG A 334 2.66 0.10 17.76
C ARG A 334 1.77 1.18 18.39
N ALA A 335 0.45 0.99 18.38
CA ALA A 335 -0.48 1.89 19.06
C ALA A 335 -0.23 1.94 20.58
N MET A 336 0.06 0.80 21.21
CA MET A 336 0.40 0.72 22.64
C MET A 336 1.72 1.44 22.95
N THR A 337 2.79 1.20 22.19
CA THR A 337 4.09 1.84 22.42
C THR A 337 3.99 3.36 22.28
N LEU A 338 3.23 3.86 21.29
CA LEU A 338 3.01 5.29 21.13
C LEU A 338 2.14 5.87 22.27
N GLY A 339 1.04 5.20 22.63
CA GLY A 339 0.18 5.60 23.75
C GLY A 339 0.91 5.62 25.10
N GLN A 340 1.83 4.68 25.33
CA GLN A 340 2.72 4.67 26.50
C GLN A 340 3.69 5.86 26.48
N LYS A 341 4.28 6.16 25.31
CA LYS A 341 5.23 7.28 25.15
C LYS A 341 4.59 8.64 25.45
N VAL A 342 3.32 8.84 25.07
CA VAL A 342 2.60 10.12 25.29
C VAL A 342 1.74 10.16 26.57
N GLY A 343 1.55 9.01 27.23
CA GLY A 343 0.82 8.92 28.50
C GLY A 343 -0.71 8.81 28.39
N ASP A 344 -1.25 8.50 27.20
CA ASP A 344 -2.70 8.37 27.00
C ASP A 344 -3.26 7.05 27.59
N LYS A 345 -3.67 7.12 28.86
CA LYS A 345 -4.29 6.01 29.58
C LYS A 345 -5.63 5.55 28.99
N ASN A 346 -6.36 6.44 28.31
CA ASN A 346 -7.68 6.13 27.77
C ASN A 346 -7.54 5.30 26.49
N ALA A 347 -6.71 5.75 25.53
CA ALA A 347 -6.41 4.96 24.34
C ALA A 347 -5.77 3.61 24.70
N LEU A 348 -4.81 3.59 25.64
CA LEU A 348 -4.20 2.34 26.10
C LEU A 348 -5.21 1.32 26.61
N THR A 349 -6.25 1.75 27.33
CA THR A 349 -7.31 0.85 27.82
C THR A 349 -8.07 0.18 26.67
N ALA A 350 -8.43 0.95 25.64
CA ALA A 350 -9.13 0.42 24.46
C ALA A 350 -8.24 -0.53 23.63
N ILE A 351 -6.99 -0.14 23.39
CA ILE A 351 -6.03 -0.92 22.58
C ILE A 351 -5.71 -2.25 23.27
N VAL A 352 -5.43 -2.23 24.58
CA VAL A 352 -5.11 -3.44 25.37
C VAL A 352 -6.27 -4.44 25.37
N GLY A 353 -7.53 -3.97 25.35
CA GLY A 353 -8.70 -4.83 25.21
C GLY A 353 -8.69 -5.65 23.91
N VAL A 354 -8.52 -4.99 22.77
CA VAL A 354 -8.46 -5.67 21.45
C VAL A 354 -7.21 -6.55 21.35
N TYR A 355 -6.06 -6.06 21.83
CA TYR A 355 -4.79 -6.80 21.82
C TYR A 355 -4.89 -8.14 22.57
N ARG A 356 -5.44 -8.14 23.80
CA ARG A 356 -5.65 -9.37 24.59
C ARG A 356 -6.60 -10.35 23.88
N ASN A 357 -7.64 -9.85 23.22
CA ASN A 357 -8.57 -10.68 22.45
C ASN A 357 -7.90 -11.31 21.22
N CYS A 358 -6.86 -10.69 20.64
CA CYS A 358 -6.03 -11.31 19.60
C CYS A 358 -5.25 -12.51 20.16
N GLN A 359 -4.63 -12.34 21.33
CA GLN A 359 -3.82 -13.39 21.97
C GLN A 359 -4.61 -14.64 22.36
N GLN A 360 -5.92 -14.50 22.61
CA GLN A 360 -6.82 -15.61 22.98
C GLN A 360 -7.36 -16.41 21.79
N ARG A 361 -7.06 -16.01 20.54
CA ARG A 361 -7.66 -16.57 19.32
C ARG A 361 -6.61 -17.12 18.32
N HIS A 362 -5.52 -17.65 18.86
CA HIS A 362 -4.46 -18.30 18.09
C HIS A 362 -4.84 -19.71 17.62
#